data_AF-A0A5B9ME30-F1
#
_entry.id   AF-A0A5B9ME30-F1
#
_cell.length_a   1.000
_cell.length_b   1.000
_cell.length_c   1.000
_cell.angle_alpha   90.00
_cell.angle_beta   90.00
_cell.angle_gamma   90.00
#
_symmetry.space_group_name_H-M   'P 1'
#
loop_
_entity.id
_entity.type
_entity.pdbx_description
1 polymer ?
#
loop_
_entity_poly.entity_id
_entity_poly.type
_entity_poly.pdbx_seq_one_letter_code
_entity_poly.pdbx_strand_id
1 'polypeptide(L)'
;MSASTCTLPSSTSQMSWMDKINGPYHKQSLWLYTAIVLAHWCEHLAQAIQIYVLDWPIAESRGVLGLWYPWMVKSELLHYAYALIMLIAFWILRKGFGGQSYTWWMIAFWIQFWHHIEHALLQGQAIFQHNLFGSPVPVSIVQLVIPRVELHLFYNTVVFVPMVIAMFYHMFPLPGESGHQGCSCAWQPRAPKA
;
A
#
# COMPACT_ATOMS: atom_id res chain seq x y z
N MET A 1 -44.86 -23.18 2.44
CA MET A 1 -43.93 -23.08 3.59
C MET A 1 -42.52 -23.32 3.05
N SER A 2 -41.74 -22.27 2.83
CA SER A 2 -40.38 -22.39 2.30
C SER A 2 -39.41 -22.69 3.44
N ALA A 3 -38.81 -23.88 3.41
CA ALA A 3 -37.76 -24.27 4.33
C ALA A 3 -36.53 -23.38 4.07
N SER A 4 -36.22 -22.51 5.03
CA SER A 4 -34.94 -21.79 5.03
C SER A 4 -33.85 -22.80 5.39
N THR A 5 -33.03 -23.15 4.42
CA THR A 5 -31.87 -24.02 4.60
C THR A 5 -30.89 -23.32 5.53
N CYS A 6 -30.74 -23.83 6.75
CA CYS A 6 -29.75 -23.33 7.70
C CYS A 6 -28.36 -23.80 7.22
N THR A 7 -27.65 -22.94 6.49
CA THR A 7 -26.25 -23.19 6.13
C THR A 7 -25.41 -23.08 7.40
N LEU A 8 -24.90 -24.23 7.88
CA LEU A 8 -23.94 -24.27 8.96
C LEU A 8 -22.70 -23.43 8.57
N PRO A 9 -22.16 -22.60 9.49
CA PRO A 9 -20.95 -21.84 9.21
C PRO A 9 -19.82 -22.83 8.90
N SER A 10 -19.20 -22.68 7.71
CA SER A 10 -18.06 -23.50 7.33
C SER A 10 -16.95 -23.36 8.37
N SER A 11 -16.41 -24.49 8.83
CA SER A 11 -15.23 -24.47 9.68
C SER A 11 -14.08 -23.74 8.96
N THR A 12 -13.24 -23.03 9.70
CA THR A 12 -12.07 -22.34 9.13
C THR A 12 -11.17 -23.29 8.32
N SER A 13 -11.18 -24.59 8.60
CA SER A 13 -10.48 -25.62 7.83
C SER A 13 -10.96 -25.76 6.38
N GLN A 14 -12.22 -25.44 6.07
CA GLN A 14 -12.80 -25.56 4.73
C GLN A 14 -12.70 -24.28 3.88
N MET A 15 -12.26 -23.15 4.47
CA MET A 15 -12.12 -21.88 3.75
C MET A 15 -10.88 -21.85 2.85
N SER A 16 -11.01 -21.22 1.67
CA SER A 16 -9.86 -20.89 0.83
C SER A 16 -8.88 -19.97 1.57
N TRP A 17 -7.61 -20.00 1.19
CA TRP A 17 -6.61 -19.08 1.73
C TRP A 17 -7.00 -17.61 1.51
N MET A 18 -7.58 -17.30 0.34
CA MET A 18 -8.06 -15.95 0.00
C MET A 18 -9.22 -15.51 0.91
N ASP A 19 -10.07 -16.44 1.36
CA ASP A 19 -11.18 -16.13 2.28
C ASP A 19 -10.67 -15.93 3.70
N LYS A 20 -9.63 -16.68 4.11
CA LYS A 20 -9.01 -16.56 5.43
C LYS A 20 -8.38 -15.18 5.64
N ILE A 21 -7.56 -14.72 4.70
CA ILE A 21 -6.87 -13.41 4.78
C ILE A 21 -7.81 -12.21 4.60
N ASN A 22 -9.01 -12.42 4.06
CA ASN A 22 -10.05 -11.39 3.96
C ASN A 22 -11.15 -11.56 5.02
N GLY A 23 -10.99 -12.53 5.92
CA GLY A 23 -11.88 -12.83 7.03
C GLY A 23 -11.08 -12.99 8.33
N PRO A 24 -11.00 -14.19 8.93
CA PRO A 24 -10.42 -14.36 10.27
C PRO A 24 -8.99 -13.83 10.44
N TYR A 25 -8.16 -13.85 9.39
CA TYR A 25 -6.77 -13.40 9.41
C TYR A 25 -6.57 -11.98 8.87
N HIS A 26 -7.65 -11.29 8.49
CA HIS A 26 -7.56 -9.99 7.85
C HIS A 26 -6.88 -8.94 8.74
N LYS A 27 -7.17 -8.95 10.04
CA LYS A 27 -6.53 -8.05 11.01
C LYS A 27 -5.02 -8.23 11.02
N GLN A 28 -4.54 -9.47 11.10
CA GLN A 28 -3.12 -9.79 11.10
C GLN A 28 -2.46 -9.43 9.77
N SER A 29 -3.13 -9.71 8.65
CA SER A 29 -2.64 -9.32 7.33
C SER A 29 -2.51 -7.80 7.17
N LEU A 30 -3.47 -7.02 7.70
CA LEU A 30 -3.41 -5.57 7.71
C LEU A 30 -2.30 -5.02 8.61
N TRP A 31 -2.02 -5.66 9.75
CA TRP A 31 -0.87 -5.29 10.59
C TRP A 31 0.46 -5.51 9.88
N LEU A 32 0.64 -6.67 9.24
CA LEU A 32 1.83 -6.96 8.45
C LEU A 32 1.99 -5.94 7.31
N TYR A 33 0.90 -5.67 6.59
CA TYR A 33 0.90 -4.68 5.52
C TYR A 33 1.25 -3.27 6.05
N THR A 34 0.67 -2.86 7.18
CA THR A 34 0.96 -1.58 7.83
C THR A 34 2.44 -1.49 8.21
N ALA A 35 3.05 -2.55 8.74
CA ALA A 35 4.47 -2.55 9.07
C ALA A 35 5.35 -2.31 7.83
N ILE A 36 5.02 -2.93 6.70
CA ILE A 36 5.71 -2.73 5.40
C ILE A 36 5.55 -1.28 4.92
N VAL A 37 4.35 -0.71 5.03
CA VAL A 37 4.07 0.68 4.67
C VAL A 37 4.89 1.65 5.53
N LEU A 38 4.86 1.48 6.85
CA LEU A 38 5.54 2.37 7.78
C LEU A 38 7.06 2.28 7.65
N ALA A 39 7.61 1.08 7.42
CA ALA A 39 9.05 0.92 7.17
C ALA A 39 9.51 1.73 5.94
N HIS A 40 8.73 1.69 4.86
CA HIS A 40 9.03 2.48 3.66
C HIS A 40 8.85 3.99 3.87
N TRP A 41 7.81 4.39 4.61
CA TRP A 41 7.63 5.79 5.01
C TRP A 41 8.81 6.31 5.83
N CYS A 42 9.30 5.53 6.78
CA CYS A 42 10.49 5.88 7.57
C CYS A 42 11.72 6.11 6.68
N GLU A 43 11.91 5.30 5.64
CA GLU A 43 13.01 5.47 4.69
C GLU A 43 12.95 6.83 3.99
N HIS A 44 11.77 7.20 3.45
CA HIS A 44 11.59 8.45 2.73
C HIS A 44 11.57 9.68 3.63
N LEU A 45 10.99 9.58 4.84
CA LEU A 45 11.04 10.67 5.82
C LEU A 45 12.45 10.91 6.32
N ALA A 46 13.23 9.86 6.58
CA ALA A 46 14.63 10.01 6.94
C ALA A 46 15.42 10.66 5.80
N GLN A 47 15.17 10.27 4.55
CA GLN A 47 15.78 10.91 3.38
C GLN A 47 15.41 12.41 3.29
N ALA A 48 14.15 12.76 3.51
CA ALA A 48 13.71 14.15 3.52
C ALA A 48 14.38 14.96 4.65
N ILE A 49 14.49 14.39 5.85
CA ILE A 49 15.17 15.02 6.99
C ILE A 49 16.66 15.22 6.68
N GLN A 50 17.33 14.22 6.09
CA GLN A 50 18.74 14.32 5.68
C GLN A 50 18.93 15.52 4.73
N ILE A 51 18.05 15.69 3.75
CA ILE A 51 18.16 16.75 2.75
C ILE A 51 17.80 18.13 3.35
N TYR A 52 16.62 18.27 3.94
CA TYR A 52 16.05 19.59 4.26
C TYR A 52 16.32 20.07 5.68
N VAL A 53 16.69 19.16 6.60
CA VAL A 53 16.97 19.52 8.01
C VAL A 53 18.46 19.44 8.30
N LEU A 54 19.15 18.41 7.78
CA LEU A 54 20.58 18.19 8.02
C LEU A 54 21.48 18.74 6.91
N ASP A 55 20.90 19.25 5.82
CA ASP A 55 21.60 19.83 4.67
C ASP A 55 22.59 18.84 4.00
N TRP A 56 22.28 17.55 4.03
CA TRP A 56 23.11 16.55 3.37
C TRP A 56 22.95 16.64 1.85
N PRO A 57 24.04 16.44 1.08
CA PRO A 57 23.92 16.30 -0.36
C PRO A 57 22.93 15.19 -0.75
N ILE A 58 22.14 15.41 -1.81
CA ILE A 58 21.13 14.42 -2.27
C ILE A 58 21.77 13.04 -2.55
N ALA A 59 23.01 13.01 -3.05
CA ALA A 59 23.75 11.78 -3.32
C ALA A 59 24.12 10.97 -2.05
N GLU A 60 24.12 11.62 -0.88
CA GLU A 60 24.42 11.05 0.44
C GLU A 60 23.15 10.78 1.26
N SER A 61 22.04 11.41 0.89
CA SER A 61 20.74 11.28 1.56
C SER A 61 20.02 10.00 1.12
N ARG A 62 20.30 8.89 1.82
CA ARG A 62 19.90 7.53 1.45
C ARG A 62 18.82 6.92 2.34
N GLY A 63 18.18 7.69 3.22
CA GLY A 63 17.17 7.16 4.14
C GLY A 63 17.78 6.43 5.34
N VAL A 64 17.04 5.51 5.96
CA VAL A 64 17.51 4.75 7.12
C VAL A 64 18.36 3.57 6.66
N LEU A 65 17.79 2.68 5.86
CA LEU A 65 18.44 1.46 5.37
C LEU A 65 19.57 1.78 4.39
N GLY A 66 19.42 2.79 3.54
CA GLY A 66 20.44 3.13 2.55
C GLY A 66 21.74 3.69 3.12
N LEU A 67 21.78 4.08 4.40
CA LEU A 67 23.06 4.40 5.07
C LEU A 67 23.88 3.14 5.38
N TRP A 68 23.21 2.04 5.72
CA TRP A 68 23.85 0.77 6.05
C TRP A 68 24.06 -0.11 4.81
N TYR A 69 23.13 -0.04 3.85
CA TYR A 69 23.10 -0.86 2.64
C TYR A 69 22.92 0.00 1.37
N PRO A 70 23.90 0.83 0.98
CA PRO A 70 23.75 1.81 -0.09
C PRO A 70 23.40 1.21 -1.46
N TRP A 71 23.82 -0.03 -1.72
CA TRP A 71 23.52 -0.75 -2.97
C TRP A 71 22.03 -1.05 -3.13
N MET A 72 21.31 -1.21 -2.02
CA MET A 72 19.89 -1.54 -2.03
C MET A 72 19.08 -0.38 -2.59
N VAL A 73 19.37 0.84 -2.12
CA VAL A 73 18.67 2.08 -2.51
C VAL A 73 19.11 2.61 -3.87
N LYS A 74 20.34 2.29 -4.30
CA LYS A 74 20.81 2.60 -5.68
C LYS A 74 20.14 1.74 -6.75
N SER A 75 19.53 0.62 -6.38
CA SER A 75 18.83 -0.23 -7.34
C SER A 75 17.39 0.26 -7.56
N GLU A 76 17.02 0.47 -8.83
CA GLU A 76 15.61 0.67 -9.23
C GLU A 76 14.76 -0.57 -8.88
N LEU A 77 15.41 -1.73 -8.76
CA LEU A 77 14.77 -3.00 -8.42
C LEU A 77 14.08 -2.96 -7.05
N LEU A 78 14.69 -2.37 -6.02
CA LEU A 78 14.08 -2.32 -4.69
C LEU A 78 12.78 -1.52 -4.72
N HIS A 79 12.81 -0.35 -5.36
CA HIS A 79 11.65 0.54 -5.47
C HIS A 79 10.54 -0.14 -6.29
N TYR A 80 10.90 -0.74 -7.43
CA TYR A 80 9.95 -1.47 -8.26
C TYR A 80 9.33 -2.68 -7.52
N ALA A 81 10.14 -3.47 -6.83
CA ALA A 81 9.68 -4.62 -6.06
C ALA A 81 8.74 -4.21 -4.93
N TYR A 82 9.07 -3.13 -4.22
CA TYR A 82 8.20 -2.56 -3.19
C TYR A 82 6.85 -2.11 -3.78
N ALA A 83 6.87 -1.35 -4.87
CA ALA A 83 5.65 -0.88 -5.53
C ALA A 83 4.76 -2.04 -6.02
N LEU A 84 5.38 -3.12 -6.50
CA LEU A 84 4.66 -4.34 -6.90
C LEU A 84 4.04 -5.07 -5.70
N ILE A 85 4.78 -5.23 -4.60
CA ILE A 85 4.27 -5.84 -3.35
C ILE A 85 3.08 -5.04 -2.83
N MET A 86 3.17 -3.71 -2.84
CA MET A 86 2.08 -2.82 -2.45
C MET A 86 0.82 -3.07 -3.28
N LEU A 87 0.97 -3.14 -4.61
CA LEU A 87 -0.15 -3.36 -5.52
C LEU A 87 -0.80 -4.74 -5.32
N ILE A 88 0.01 -5.77 -5.15
CA ILE A 88 -0.47 -7.14 -4.86
C ILE A 88 -1.22 -7.16 -3.52
N ALA A 89 -0.68 -6.55 -2.48
CA ALA A 89 -1.32 -6.49 -1.17
C ALA A 89 -2.66 -5.74 -1.21
N PHE A 90 -2.71 -4.57 -1.85
CA PHE A 90 -3.97 -3.84 -2.09
C PHE A 90 -5.00 -4.73 -2.77
N TRP A 91 -4.61 -5.42 -3.85
CA TRP A 91 -5.52 -6.28 -4.58
C TRP A 91 -6.00 -7.45 -3.74
N ILE A 92 -5.10 -8.18 -3.08
CA ILE A 92 -5.43 -9.38 -2.31
C ILE A 92 -6.32 -9.05 -1.11
N LEU A 93 -6.04 -7.97 -0.40
CA LEU A 93 -6.76 -7.60 0.83
C LEU A 93 -8.08 -6.85 0.57
N ARG A 94 -8.35 -6.42 -0.67
CA ARG A 94 -9.54 -5.61 -1.00
C ARG A 94 -10.86 -6.25 -0.59
N LYS A 95 -10.95 -7.59 -0.56
CA LYS A 95 -12.22 -8.29 -0.29
C LYS A 95 -12.63 -8.23 1.18
N GLY A 96 -11.71 -7.92 2.10
CA GLY A 96 -12.03 -7.67 3.50
C GLY A 96 -12.69 -6.30 3.74
N PHE A 97 -12.56 -5.38 2.77
CA PHE A 97 -13.14 -4.04 2.81
C PHE A 97 -14.55 -4.04 2.21
N GLY A 98 -15.46 -3.27 2.80
CA GLY A 98 -16.82 -3.05 2.30
C GLY A 98 -17.25 -1.59 2.47
N GLY A 99 -18.36 -1.19 1.84
CA GLY A 99 -18.91 0.17 1.98
C GLY A 99 -17.90 1.27 1.59
N GLN A 100 -17.91 2.37 2.34
CA GLN A 100 -16.98 3.49 2.13
C GLN A 100 -15.51 3.09 2.30
N SER A 101 -15.23 2.17 3.22
CA SER A 101 -13.88 1.65 3.43
C SER A 101 -13.31 1.05 2.14
N TYR A 102 -14.12 0.30 1.38
CA TYR A 102 -13.72 -0.27 0.08
C TYR A 102 -13.45 0.81 -0.97
N THR A 103 -14.30 1.84 -1.04
CA THR A 103 -14.13 2.96 -1.98
C THR A 103 -12.77 3.63 -1.78
N TRP A 104 -12.42 4.00 -0.56
CA TRP A 104 -11.15 4.64 -0.24
C TRP A 104 -9.94 3.70 -0.45
N TRP A 105 -10.10 2.41 -0.16
CA TRP A 105 -9.07 1.39 -0.45
C TRP A 105 -8.78 1.31 -1.96
N MET A 106 -9.83 1.35 -2.79
CA MET A 106 -9.67 1.31 -4.24
C MET A 106 -9.14 2.62 -4.82
N ILE A 107 -9.45 3.78 -4.21
CA ILE A 107 -8.80 5.06 -4.56
C ILE A 107 -7.30 4.95 -4.30
N ALA A 108 -6.88 4.48 -3.12
CA ALA A 108 -5.47 4.24 -2.80
C ALA A 108 -4.80 3.30 -3.81
N PHE A 109 -5.48 2.19 -4.15
CA PHE A 109 -5.02 1.23 -5.16
C PHE A 109 -4.78 1.87 -6.52
N TRP A 110 -5.70 2.69 -7.03
CA TRP A 110 -5.54 3.28 -8.37
C TRP A 110 -4.44 4.32 -8.43
N ILE A 111 -4.24 5.10 -7.36
CA ILE A 111 -3.10 6.01 -7.24
C ILE A 111 -1.80 5.21 -7.17
N GLN A 112 -1.75 4.15 -6.36
CA GLN A 112 -0.60 3.26 -6.27
C GLN A 112 -0.31 2.54 -7.60
N PHE A 113 -1.35 2.17 -8.35
CA PHE A 113 -1.23 1.56 -9.66
C PHE A 113 -0.56 2.53 -10.65
N TRP A 114 -1.00 3.78 -10.69
CA TRP A 114 -0.34 4.80 -11.50
C TRP A 114 1.12 5.01 -11.08
N HIS A 115 1.38 5.15 -9.78
CA HIS A 115 2.73 5.28 -9.25
C HIS A 115 3.62 4.07 -9.63
N HIS A 116 3.06 2.86 -9.63
CA HIS A 116 3.74 1.66 -10.10
C HIS A 116 4.08 1.70 -11.60
N ILE A 117 3.22 2.27 -12.45
CA ILE A 117 3.53 2.46 -13.88
C ILE A 117 4.76 3.36 -14.05
N GLU A 118 4.87 4.44 -13.26
CA GLU A 118 6.07 5.30 -13.30
C GLU A 118 7.33 4.53 -12.86
N HIS A 119 7.24 3.69 -11.83
CA HIS A 119 8.34 2.80 -11.46
C HIS A 119 8.67 1.76 -12.53
N ALA A 120 7.67 1.19 -13.18
CA ALA A 120 7.86 0.24 -14.28
C ALA A 120 8.59 0.91 -15.45
N LEU A 121 8.30 2.18 -15.72
CA LEU A 121 8.97 2.98 -16.74
C LEU A 121 10.45 3.21 -16.41
N LEU A 122 10.76 3.53 -15.15
CA LEU A 122 12.14 3.67 -14.66
C LEU A 122 12.90 2.34 -14.74
N GLN A 123 12.28 1.26 -14.27
CA GLN A 123 12.85 -0.09 -14.29
C GLN A 123 13.07 -0.58 -15.72
N GLY A 124 12.16 -0.27 -16.65
CA GLY A 124 12.30 -0.57 -18.07
C GLY A 124 13.51 0.14 -18.69
N GLN A 125 13.66 1.45 -18.47
CA GLN A 125 14.83 2.21 -18.92
C GLN A 125 16.13 1.60 -18.37
N ALA A 126 16.14 1.20 -17.09
CA ALA A 126 17.28 0.55 -16.47
C ALA A 126 17.57 -0.86 -17.02
N ILE A 127 16.57 -1.62 -17.47
CA ILE A 127 16.79 -2.95 -18.08
C ILE A 127 17.28 -2.81 -19.53
N PHE A 128 16.63 -1.96 -20.32
CA PHE A 128 16.94 -1.78 -21.73
C PHE A 128 18.11 -0.85 -21.99
N GLN A 129 18.65 -0.21 -20.93
CA GLN A 129 19.74 0.77 -21.01
C GLN A 129 19.42 1.91 -21.98
N HIS A 130 18.14 2.28 -22.07
CA HIS A 130 17.65 3.32 -22.97
C HIS A 130 16.74 4.27 -22.21
N ASN A 131 17.26 5.45 -21.89
CA ASN A 131 16.54 6.47 -21.14
C ASN A 131 15.62 7.29 -22.05
N LEU A 132 14.52 7.80 -21.48
CA LEU A 132 13.61 8.69 -22.20
C LEU A 132 14.27 10.05 -22.47
N PHE A 133 13.94 10.64 -23.62
CA PHE A 133 14.36 11.99 -24.02
C PHE A 133 15.88 12.21 -24.04
N GLY A 134 16.68 11.14 -24.20
CA GLY A 134 18.14 11.23 -24.16
C GLY A 134 18.69 11.60 -22.78
N SER A 135 17.90 11.45 -21.71
CA SER A 135 18.33 11.72 -20.34
C SER A 135 19.54 10.86 -19.95
N PRO A 136 20.51 11.39 -19.18
CA PRO A 136 21.63 10.59 -18.68
C PRO A 136 21.22 9.57 -17.61
N VAL A 137 20.00 9.67 -17.06
CA VAL A 137 19.45 8.78 -16.03
C VAL A 137 17.99 8.41 -16.33
N PRO A 138 17.48 7.27 -15.81
CA PRO A 138 16.06 6.96 -15.90
C PRO A 138 15.18 8.06 -15.31
N VAL A 139 14.17 8.49 -16.08
CA VAL A 139 13.18 9.50 -15.66
C VAL A 139 11.77 9.01 -15.94
N SER A 140 10.83 9.26 -15.03
CA SER A 140 9.39 9.04 -15.26
C SER A 140 8.72 10.28 -15.85
N ILE A 141 7.41 10.22 -16.06
CA ILE A 141 6.65 11.27 -16.77
C ILE A 141 6.55 12.50 -15.89
N VAL A 142 6.14 12.35 -14.63
CA VAL A 142 5.97 13.48 -13.72
C VAL A 142 7.33 14.02 -13.25
N GLN A 143 8.39 13.21 -13.30
CA GLN A 143 9.75 13.65 -13.01
C GLN A 143 10.33 14.68 -13.98
N LEU A 144 9.70 14.87 -15.14
CA LEU A 144 10.10 15.92 -16.08
C LEU A 144 9.87 17.32 -15.52
N VAL A 145 8.98 17.46 -14.53
CA VAL A 145 8.60 18.76 -13.94
C VAL A 145 8.72 18.81 -12.42
N ILE A 146 8.75 17.68 -11.71
CA ILE A 146 8.91 17.60 -10.26
C ILE A 146 10.14 16.76 -9.93
N PRO A 147 11.07 17.22 -9.05
CA PRO A 147 12.25 16.43 -8.73
C PRO A 147 11.89 15.13 -7.99
N ARG A 148 12.78 14.14 -8.09
CA ARG A 148 12.52 12.73 -7.73
C ARG A 148 12.07 12.56 -6.27
N VAL A 149 12.73 13.25 -5.33
CA VAL A 149 12.50 13.05 -3.89
C VAL A 149 11.13 13.60 -3.50
N GLU A 150 10.84 14.82 -3.93
CA GLU A 150 9.57 15.51 -3.72
C GLU A 150 8.41 14.73 -4.34
N LEU A 151 8.62 14.20 -5.55
CA LEU A 151 7.60 13.40 -6.22
C LEU A 151 7.30 12.10 -5.46
N HIS A 152 8.31 11.40 -4.94
CA HIS A 152 8.07 10.19 -4.13
C HIS A 152 7.34 10.52 -2.83
N LEU A 153 7.74 11.58 -2.13
CA LEU A 153 7.02 12.05 -0.93
C LEU A 153 5.57 12.40 -1.24
N PHE A 154 5.33 13.06 -2.38
CA PHE A 154 3.99 13.36 -2.85
C PHE A 154 3.18 12.08 -3.08
N TYR A 155 3.69 11.14 -3.89
CA TYR A 155 2.98 9.88 -4.15
C TYR A 155 2.72 9.07 -2.89
N ASN A 156 3.72 8.94 -2.02
CA ASN A 156 3.56 8.25 -0.75
C ASN A 156 2.44 8.89 0.08
N THR A 157 2.35 10.22 0.09
CA THR A 157 1.27 10.95 0.78
C THR A 157 -0.10 10.69 0.16
N VAL A 158 -0.23 10.84 -1.17
CA VAL A 158 -1.52 10.70 -1.85
C VAL A 158 -2.02 9.25 -1.94
N VAL A 159 -1.16 8.25 -1.74
CA VAL A 159 -1.57 6.85 -1.52
C VAL A 159 -1.91 6.60 -0.04
N PHE A 160 -1.08 7.08 0.88
CA PHE A 160 -1.23 6.82 2.31
C PHE A 160 -2.49 7.45 2.90
N VAL A 161 -2.83 8.69 2.53
CA VAL A 161 -4.00 9.38 3.07
C VAL A 161 -5.31 8.63 2.76
N PRO A 162 -5.64 8.28 1.51
CA PRO A 162 -6.79 7.43 1.20
C PRO A 162 -6.77 6.08 1.92
N MET A 163 -5.59 5.47 2.08
CA MET A 163 -5.46 4.21 2.82
C MET A 163 -5.80 4.37 4.31
N VAL A 164 -5.35 5.45 4.95
CA VAL A 164 -5.73 5.78 6.34
C VAL A 164 -7.23 6.02 6.46
N ILE A 165 -7.83 6.74 5.50
CA ILE A 165 -9.28 6.95 5.46
C ILE A 165 -10.03 5.62 5.28
N ALA A 166 -9.53 4.74 4.42
CA ALA A 166 -10.08 3.40 4.24
C ALA A 166 -10.05 2.60 5.55
N MET A 167 -8.92 2.62 6.26
CA MET A 167 -8.73 1.97 7.56
C MET A 167 -9.62 2.57 8.64
N PHE A 168 -9.84 3.89 8.63
CA PHE A 168 -10.75 4.56 9.54
C PHE A 168 -12.17 4.03 9.37
N TYR A 169 -12.72 4.06 8.14
CA TYR A 169 -14.04 3.49 7.87
C TYR A 169 -14.10 1.97 8.03
N HIS A 170 -12.95 1.29 7.94
CA HIS A 170 -12.86 -0.13 8.22
C HIS A 170 -13.11 -0.39 9.71
N MET A 171 -12.41 0.33 10.59
CA MET A 171 -12.52 0.16 12.04
C MET A 171 -13.81 0.75 12.63
N PHE A 172 -14.36 1.77 11.97
CA PHE A 172 -15.54 2.54 12.37
C PHE A 172 -16.56 2.63 11.21
N PRO A 173 -17.24 1.52 10.86
CA PRO A 173 -18.19 1.51 9.74
C PRO A 173 -19.40 2.41 10.00
N LEU A 174 -19.96 3.01 8.94
CA LEU A 174 -21.12 3.89 9.03
C LEU A 174 -22.42 3.12 9.34
N PRO A 175 -23.43 3.76 9.94
CA PRO A 175 -24.74 3.15 10.16
C PRO A 175 -25.35 2.65 8.84
N GLY A 176 -25.80 1.39 8.83
CA GLY A 176 -26.42 0.79 7.65
C GLY A 176 -25.46 0.11 6.67
N GLU A 177 -24.15 0.31 6.81
CA GLU A 177 -23.18 -0.50 6.07
C GLU A 177 -23.06 -1.88 6.70
N SER A 178 -22.97 -2.93 5.88
CA SER A 178 -22.71 -4.27 6.36
C SER A 178 -21.29 -4.35 6.91
N GLY A 179 -21.14 -4.05 8.22
CA GLY A 179 -19.91 -4.25 8.97
C GLY A 179 -19.37 -5.67 8.80
N HIS A 180 -18.06 -5.81 8.92
CA HIS A 180 -17.24 -6.98 8.53
C HIS A 180 -17.98 -8.32 8.54
N GLN A 181 -18.02 -8.99 7.39
CA GLN A 181 -18.69 -10.29 7.26
C GLN A 181 -17.83 -11.47 7.73
N GLY A 182 -16.61 -11.22 8.25
CA GLY A 182 -15.74 -12.31 8.69
C GLY A 182 -14.45 -11.94 9.42
N CYS A 183 -14.22 -10.67 9.79
CA CYS A 183 -13.00 -10.24 10.47
C CYS A 183 -13.27 -9.48 11.77
N SER A 184 -12.26 -9.39 12.65
CA SER A 184 -12.31 -8.75 13.97
C SER A 184 -11.69 -7.35 13.98
N CYS A 185 -11.77 -6.65 12.85
CA CYS A 185 -11.10 -5.35 12.68
C CYS A 185 -11.90 -4.17 13.25
N ALA A 186 -13.23 -4.29 13.36
CA ALA A 186 -14.08 -3.24 13.93
C ALA A 186 -13.70 -2.99 15.39
N TRP A 187 -13.66 -1.71 15.76
CA TRP A 187 -13.36 -1.30 17.13
C TRP A 187 -14.43 -1.78 18.11
N GLN A 188 -15.69 -1.65 17.72
CA GLN A 188 -16.82 -2.19 18.48
C GLN A 188 -17.25 -3.51 17.83
N PRO A 189 -17.16 -4.64 18.56
CA PRO A 189 -17.71 -5.91 18.10
C PRO A 189 -19.20 -5.75 17.81
N ARG A 190 -19.67 -6.39 16.75
CA ARG A 190 -21.11 -6.42 16.43
C ARG A 190 -21.86 -6.97 17.65
N ALA A 191 -22.78 -6.20 18.20
CA ALA A 191 -23.74 -6.75 19.15
C ALA A 191 -24.48 -7.90 18.44
N PRO A 192 -24.61 -9.09 19.06
CA PRO A 192 -25.42 -10.15 18.47
C PRO A 192 -26.82 -9.58 18.24
N LYS A 193 -27.35 -9.72 17.01
CA LYS A 193 -28.76 -9.41 16.76
C LYS A 193 -29.58 -10.33 17.68
N ALA A 194 -30.37 -9.72 18.57
CA ALA A 194 -31.34 -10.42 19.41
C ALA A 194 -32.44 -11.06 18.56
#